data_AF-A0A0S7ZSJ2-F1
#
_entry.id   AF-A0A0S7ZSJ2-F1
#
_cell.length_a   1.000
_cell.length_b   1.000
_cell.length_c   1.000
_cell.angle_alpha   90.00
_cell.angle_beta   90.00
_cell.angle_gamma   90.00
#
_symmetry.space_group_name_H-M   'P 1'
#
loop_
_entity.id
_entity.type
_entity.pdbx_description
1 polymer ?
#
loop_
_entity_poly.entity_id
_entity_poly.type
_entity_poly.pdbx_seq_one_letter_code
_entity_poly.pdbx_strand_id
1 'polypeptide(L)'
;MSTQIIRCPICLLSQPVKTGISSDKILHCGNCKRDFAVKDGLPLKEGGAIAYATEPSSSATAIKSGISTIEPVTTRNVAITWIFGVIIGLIVVRTSRSYIAPLNGPDFLFFYFFLFIGIWLSTAFMRKIWEDSVHVTLIALFIFEYVGLIRYLDASAAGMHKFNFMFIMMAVGAVLLFTRYDHSSGNDWSDSSSCGSSCSGCGGGGGCGGCGD
;
A
#
# COMPACT_ATOMS: atom_id res chain seq x y z
N MET A 1 -11.06 -11.83 37.04
CA MET A 1 -10.55 -12.92 36.19
C MET A 1 -9.15 -12.51 35.75
N SER A 2 -8.12 -13.28 36.06
CA SER A 2 -6.74 -12.93 35.66
C SER A 2 -6.55 -13.18 34.16
N THR A 3 -5.81 -12.33 33.47
CA THR A 3 -5.47 -12.47 32.04
C THR A 3 -3.97 -12.62 31.91
N GLN A 4 -3.52 -13.70 31.28
CA GLN A 4 -2.13 -13.92 30.94
C GLN A 4 -1.87 -13.44 29.52
N ILE A 5 -0.74 -12.78 29.28
CA ILE A 5 -0.34 -12.37 27.93
C ILE A 5 0.61 -13.42 27.36
N ILE A 6 0.26 -13.97 26.20
CA ILE A 6 1.05 -14.99 25.50
C ILE A 6 1.45 -14.43 24.13
N ARG A 7 2.68 -14.72 23.68
CA ARG A 7 3.15 -14.30 22.35
C ARG A 7 3.07 -15.43 21.34
N CYS A 8 2.68 -15.11 20.11
CA CYS A 8 2.72 -16.06 19.00
C CYS A 8 4.17 -16.52 18.74
N PRO A 9 4.45 -17.82 18.62
CA PRO A 9 5.82 -18.32 18.42
C PRO A 9 6.45 -17.91 17.08
N ILE A 10 5.65 -17.43 16.13
CA ILE A 10 6.10 -17.11 14.77
C ILE A 10 6.28 -15.61 14.58
N CYS A 11 5.25 -14.80 14.89
CA CYS A 11 5.27 -13.35 14.67
C CYS A 11 5.41 -12.51 15.95
N LEU A 12 5.54 -13.15 17.12
CA LEU A 12 5.70 -12.51 18.43
C LEU A 12 4.58 -11.57 18.87
N LEU A 13 3.46 -11.50 18.14
CA LEU A 13 2.29 -10.71 18.51
C LEU A 13 1.74 -11.20 19.86
N SER A 14 1.58 -10.28 20.81
CA SER A 14 0.99 -10.54 22.11
C SER A 14 -0.53 -10.64 22.03
N GLN A 15 -1.08 -11.72 22.59
CA GLN A 15 -2.52 -11.94 22.69
C GLN A 15 -2.92 -12.14 24.17
N PRO A 16 -3.96 -11.47 24.67
CA PRO A 16 -4.47 -11.69 26.00
C PRO A 16 -5.29 -12.99 26.05
N VAL A 17 -4.92 -13.89 26.96
CA VAL A 17 -5.56 -15.19 27.15
C VAL A 17 -6.11 -15.25 28.58
N LYS A 18 -7.38 -15.67 28.75
CA LYS A 18 -7.97 -15.81 30.09
C LYS A 18 -7.24 -16.92 30.85
N THR A 19 -6.84 -16.66 32.09
CA THR A 19 -6.29 -17.70 32.97
C THR A 19 -7.32 -18.82 33.19
N GLY A 20 -6.85 -20.07 33.22
CA GLY A 20 -7.71 -21.26 33.35
C GLY A 20 -8.16 -21.91 32.03
N ILE A 21 -7.66 -21.43 30.88
CA ILE A 21 -7.84 -22.11 29.59
C ILE A 21 -6.92 -23.34 29.52
N SER A 22 -7.44 -24.46 29.01
CA SER A 22 -6.65 -25.70 28.80
C SER A 22 -5.45 -25.45 27.89
N SER A 23 -4.28 -26.00 28.26
CA SER A 23 -3.01 -25.86 27.54
C SER A 23 -3.05 -26.39 26.10
N ASP A 24 -4.00 -27.27 25.78
CA ASP A 24 -4.19 -27.83 24.43
C ASP A 24 -5.17 -27.01 23.57
N LYS A 25 -5.72 -25.91 24.08
CA LYS A 25 -6.59 -25.05 23.26
C LYS A 25 -5.77 -24.40 22.15
N ILE A 26 -6.31 -24.47 20.93
CA ILE A 26 -5.74 -23.83 19.75
C ILE A 26 -6.14 -22.35 19.75
N LEU A 27 -5.15 -21.48 19.58
CA LEU A 27 -5.30 -20.04 19.39
C LEU A 27 -4.96 -19.68 17.95
N HIS A 28 -5.78 -18.81 17.36
CA HIS A 28 -5.56 -18.28 16.01
C HIS A 28 -4.84 -16.93 16.10
N CYS A 29 -3.68 -16.80 15.46
CA CYS A 29 -2.97 -15.53 15.39
C CYS A 29 -3.59 -14.60 14.34
N GLY A 30 -4.08 -13.43 14.76
CA GLY A 30 -4.66 -12.44 13.82
C GLY A 30 -3.67 -11.85 12.81
N ASN A 31 -2.36 -11.86 13.11
CA ASN A 31 -1.34 -11.31 12.22
C ASN A 31 -0.84 -12.36 11.20
N CYS A 32 -0.25 -13.47 11.67
CA CYS A 32 0.31 -14.47 10.75
C CYS A 32 -0.70 -15.53 10.27
N LYS A 33 -1.96 -15.47 10.73
CA LYS A 33 -3.06 -16.39 10.37
C LYS A 33 -2.77 -17.88 10.62
N ARG A 34 -1.86 -18.18 11.56
CA ARG A 34 -1.51 -19.55 11.93
C ARG A 34 -2.13 -19.92 13.27
N ASP A 35 -2.48 -21.18 13.37
CA ASP A 35 -2.97 -21.82 14.58
C ASP A 35 -1.80 -22.35 15.40
N PHE A 36 -1.83 -22.13 16.71
CA PHE A 36 -0.83 -22.65 17.65
C PHE A 36 -1.50 -23.04 18.96
N ALA A 37 -0.99 -24.06 19.64
CA ALA A 37 -1.51 -24.45 20.95
C ALA A 37 -1.02 -23.47 22.02
N VAL A 38 -1.81 -23.26 23.08
CA VAL A 38 -1.45 -22.36 24.20
C VAL A 38 -0.09 -22.75 24.80
N LYS A 39 0.22 -24.04 24.88
CA LYS A 39 1.51 -24.57 25.38
C LYS A 39 2.73 -24.18 24.53
N ASP A 40 2.53 -23.88 23.24
CA ASP A 40 3.60 -23.48 22.33
C ASP A 40 3.84 -21.96 22.33
N GLY A 41 2.95 -21.20 22.98
CA GLY A 41 3.09 -19.76 23.11
C GLY A 41 4.16 -19.38 24.13
N LEU A 42 4.93 -18.32 23.85
CA LEU A 42 5.94 -17.85 24.79
C LEU A 42 5.27 -17.04 25.91
N PRO A 43 5.36 -17.48 27.19
CA PRO A 43 4.88 -16.69 28.30
C PRO A 43 5.77 -15.46 28.46
N LEU A 44 5.15 -14.29 28.60
CA LEU A 44 5.86 -13.11 29.10
C LEU A 44 6.24 -13.40 30.55
N LYS A 45 7.54 -13.57 30.78
CA LYS A 45 8.08 -13.73 32.14
C LYS A 45 7.74 -12.45 32.89
N GLU A 46 6.85 -12.54 33.89
CA GLU A 46 6.43 -11.42 34.77
C GLU A 46 7.59 -10.86 35.63
N GLY A 47 8.84 -11.24 35.35
CA GLY A 47 10.04 -10.83 36.07
C GLY A 47 10.64 -9.57 35.46
N GLY A 48 10.07 -8.42 35.80
CA GLY A 48 10.59 -7.11 35.41
C GLY A 48 9.60 -6.01 35.67
N ALA A 49 9.03 -5.96 36.87
CA ALA A 49 8.27 -4.81 37.34
C ALA A 49 9.21 -3.59 37.41
N ILE A 50 9.36 -2.87 36.31
CA ILE A 50 9.58 -1.43 36.40
C ILE A 50 8.25 -0.90 36.91
N ALA A 51 8.21 -0.61 38.20
CA ALA A 51 7.08 0.00 38.85
C ALA A 51 6.87 1.40 38.25
N TYR A 52 6.14 1.48 37.14
CA TYR A 52 5.48 2.71 36.77
C TYR A 52 4.39 2.91 37.83
N ALA A 53 4.64 3.85 38.74
CA ALA A 53 3.65 4.37 39.66
C ALA A 53 2.42 4.78 38.84
N THR A 54 1.45 3.88 38.77
CA THR A 54 0.18 4.15 38.13
C THR A 54 -0.64 4.85 39.19
N GLU A 55 -0.77 6.17 39.08
CA GLU A 55 -1.81 6.91 39.76
C GLU A 55 -3.16 6.20 39.53
N PRO A 56 -4.04 6.13 40.54
CA PRO A 56 -5.37 5.59 40.37
C PRO A 56 -6.23 6.63 39.63
N SER A 57 -5.96 6.87 38.34
CA SER A 57 -6.91 7.54 37.47
C SER A 57 -7.99 6.53 37.10
N SER A 58 -9.10 6.62 37.83
CA SER A 58 -10.37 6.01 37.51
C SER A 58 -10.84 6.42 36.11
N SER A 59 -10.41 5.69 35.10
CA SER A 59 -11.03 5.69 33.78
C SER A 59 -10.77 4.32 33.17
N ALA A 60 -11.67 3.39 33.48
CA ALA A 60 -11.82 2.13 32.79
C ALA A 60 -12.20 2.41 31.33
N THR A 61 -11.24 2.80 30.50
CA THR A 61 -11.41 2.79 29.06
C THR A 61 -11.18 1.36 28.62
N ALA A 62 -12.27 0.60 28.56
CA ALA A 62 -12.31 -0.71 27.95
C ALA A 62 -11.61 -0.63 26.58
N ILE A 63 -10.39 -1.17 26.48
CA ILE A 63 -9.73 -1.44 25.21
C ILE A 63 -10.51 -2.59 24.59
N LYS A 64 -11.65 -2.20 24.01
CA LYS A 64 -12.42 -2.97 23.05
C LYS A 64 -11.41 -3.26 21.97
N SER A 65 -10.87 -4.48 21.96
CA SER A 65 -10.04 -4.99 20.89
C SER A 65 -10.86 -4.80 19.62
N GLY A 66 -10.60 -3.68 18.95
CA GLY A 66 -11.11 -3.33 17.67
C GLY A 66 -10.51 -4.33 16.72
N ILE A 67 -11.15 -5.50 16.65
CA ILE A 67 -11.32 -6.18 15.38
C ILE A 67 -12.00 -5.10 14.55
N SER A 68 -11.18 -4.31 13.87
CA SER A 68 -11.58 -3.54 12.71
C SER A 68 -12.14 -4.60 11.79
N THR A 69 -13.44 -4.84 11.93
CA THR A 69 -14.27 -5.41 10.89
C THR A 69 -13.89 -4.59 9.67
N ILE A 70 -13.10 -5.22 8.79
CA ILE A 70 -12.84 -4.72 7.45
C ILE A 70 -14.23 -4.54 6.89
N GLU A 71 -14.76 -3.32 6.98
CA GLU A 71 -16.03 -2.99 6.37
C GLU A 71 -15.83 -3.38 4.90
N PRO A 72 -16.68 -4.27 4.35
CA PRO A 72 -16.53 -4.67 2.97
C PRO A 72 -16.60 -3.39 2.16
N VAL A 73 -15.46 -2.98 1.59
CA VAL A 73 -15.36 -1.84 0.68
C VAL A 73 -16.51 -2.01 -0.28
N THR A 74 -17.46 -1.09 -0.18
CA THR A 74 -18.81 -1.30 -0.67
C THR A 74 -18.70 -1.53 -2.17
N THR A 75 -19.06 -2.71 -2.66
CA THR A 75 -18.93 -3.13 -4.08
C THR A 75 -19.48 -2.10 -5.06
N ARG A 76 -20.43 -1.27 -4.60
CA ARG A 76 -20.98 -0.11 -5.28
C ARG A 76 -19.94 0.96 -5.66
N ASN A 77 -19.00 1.30 -4.77
CA ASN A 77 -18.00 2.33 -5.07
C ASN A 77 -17.02 1.86 -6.14
N VAL A 78 -16.65 0.58 -6.10
CA VAL A 78 -15.79 -0.05 -7.12
C VAL A 78 -16.42 0.04 -8.50
N ALA A 79 -17.70 -0.34 -8.63
CA ALA A 79 -18.39 -0.29 -9.92
C ALA A 79 -18.47 1.13 -10.51
N ILE A 80 -18.67 2.15 -9.66
CA ILE A 80 -18.70 3.55 -10.10
C ILE A 80 -17.32 3.98 -10.61
N THR A 81 -16.24 3.63 -9.92
CA THR A 81 -14.87 3.90 -10.39
C THR A 81 -14.58 3.27 -11.73
N TRP A 82 -15.03 2.02 -11.93
CA TRP A 82 -14.90 1.30 -13.19
C TRP A 82 -15.58 2.04 -14.34
N ILE A 83 -16.85 2.41 -14.16
CA ILE A 83 -17.61 3.13 -15.19
C ILE A 83 -16.95 4.47 -15.50
N PHE A 84 -16.54 5.22 -14.48
CA PHE A 84 -15.91 6.52 -14.66
C PHE A 84 -14.57 6.43 -15.39
N GLY A 85 -13.74 5.45 -15.02
CA GLY A 85 -12.46 5.18 -15.70
C GLY A 85 -12.63 4.81 -17.17
N VAL A 86 -13.63 3.96 -17.49
CA VAL A 86 -13.95 3.59 -18.89
C VAL A 86 -14.45 4.79 -19.68
N ILE A 87 -15.34 5.61 -19.12
CA ILE A 87 -15.87 6.81 -19.78
C ILE A 87 -14.73 7.80 -20.09
N ILE A 88 -13.86 8.07 -19.12
CA ILE A 88 -12.69 8.95 -19.33
C ILE A 88 -11.79 8.37 -20.41
N GLY A 89 -11.49 7.06 -20.35
CA GLY A 89 -10.68 6.39 -21.37
C GLY A 89 -11.27 6.55 -22.78
N LEU A 90 -12.57 6.35 -22.94
CA LEU A 90 -13.27 6.54 -24.21
C LEU A 90 -13.23 8.00 -24.68
N ILE A 91 -13.41 8.96 -23.77
CA ILE A 91 -13.32 10.39 -24.10
C ILE A 91 -11.91 10.72 -24.60
N VAL A 92 -10.86 10.25 -23.91
CA VAL A 92 -9.46 10.48 -24.30
C VAL A 92 -9.14 9.85 -25.65
N VAL A 93 -9.60 8.63 -25.90
CA VAL A 93 -9.43 7.97 -27.21
C VAL A 93 -10.15 8.76 -28.29
N ARG A 94 -11.41 9.15 -28.05
CA ARG A 94 -12.23 9.90 -29.00
C ARG A 94 -11.61 11.26 -29.33
N THR A 95 -11.17 12.01 -28.31
CA THR A 95 -10.53 13.32 -28.50
C THR A 95 -9.19 13.16 -29.20
N SER A 96 -8.36 12.20 -28.80
CA SER A 96 -7.05 11.98 -29.43
C SER A 96 -7.15 11.68 -30.92
N ARG A 97 -8.14 10.88 -31.36
CA ARG A 97 -8.36 10.61 -32.79
C ARG A 97 -8.61 11.88 -33.62
N SER A 98 -9.32 12.86 -33.06
CA SER A 98 -9.55 14.13 -33.75
C SER A 98 -8.29 14.96 -33.94
N TYR A 99 -7.30 14.80 -33.06
CA TYR A 99 -6.03 15.54 -33.12
C TYR A 99 -4.93 14.83 -33.92
N ILE A 100 -5.07 13.54 -34.24
CA ILE A 100 -4.01 12.74 -34.91
C ILE A 100 -3.92 13.01 -36.41
N ALA A 101 -5.03 13.36 -37.08
CA ALA A 101 -5.07 13.49 -38.54
C ALA A 101 -4.03 14.47 -39.16
N PRO A 102 -3.65 15.60 -38.53
CA PRO A 102 -2.70 16.55 -39.11
C PRO A 102 -1.26 16.51 -38.56
N LEU A 103 -0.93 15.63 -37.61
CA LEU A 103 0.37 15.72 -36.90
C LEU A 103 1.50 15.03 -37.66
N ASN A 104 2.65 15.70 -37.77
CA ASN A 104 3.90 15.08 -38.24
C ASN A 104 4.40 14.04 -37.23
N GLY A 105 5.16 13.05 -37.69
CA GLY A 105 5.72 11.98 -36.86
C GLY A 105 6.38 12.41 -35.52
N PRO A 106 7.25 13.44 -35.47
CA PRO A 106 7.85 13.89 -34.21
C PRO A 106 6.84 14.61 -33.29
N ASP A 107 5.90 15.38 -33.84
CA ASP A 107 4.88 16.08 -33.05
C ASP A 107 3.92 15.09 -32.38
N PHE A 108 3.60 14.00 -33.07
CA PHE A 108 2.86 12.87 -32.51
C PHE A 108 3.55 12.27 -31.27
N LEU A 109 4.88 12.18 -31.31
CA LEU A 109 5.71 11.67 -30.20
C LEU A 109 5.68 12.60 -28.98
N PHE A 110 5.76 13.92 -29.19
CA PHE A 110 5.65 14.90 -28.11
C PHE A 110 4.26 14.88 -27.48
N PHE A 111 3.21 14.87 -28.29
CA PHE A 111 1.83 14.74 -27.81
C PHE A 111 1.67 13.48 -26.96
N TYR A 112 2.26 12.36 -27.40
CA TYR A 112 2.25 11.10 -26.66
C TYR A 112 2.95 11.22 -25.30
N PHE A 113 4.12 11.86 -25.25
CA PHE A 113 4.87 12.07 -24.02
C PHE A 113 4.08 12.90 -22.99
N PHE A 114 3.43 13.99 -23.42
CA PHE A 114 2.58 14.79 -22.54
C PHE A 114 1.36 14.03 -22.04
N LEU A 115 0.74 13.23 -22.90
CA LEU A 115 -0.42 12.42 -22.54
C LEU A 115 -0.03 11.33 -21.53
N PHE A 116 1.14 10.72 -21.69
CA PHE A 116 1.73 9.81 -20.72
C PHE A 116 1.93 10.49 -19.36
N ILE A 117 2.56 11.67 -19.32
CA ILE A 117 2.74 12.45 -18.08
C ILE A 117 1.38 12.79 -17.45
N GLY A 118 0.40 13.20 -18.25
CA GLY A 118 -0.95 13.52 -17.78
C GLY A 118 -1.65 12.34 -17.11
N ILE A 119 -1.61 11.16 -17.74
CA ILE A 119 -2.15 9.93 -17.14
C ILE A 119 -1.37 9.57 -15.86
N TRP A 120 -0.05 9.65 -15.90
CA TRP A 120 0.80 9.33 -14.75
C TRP A 120 0.51 10.25 -13.55
N LEU A 121 0.40 11.57 -13.77
CA LEU A 121 0.01 12.52 -12.72
C LEU A 121 -1.43 12.32 -12.25
N SER A 122 -2.36 12.03 -13.16
CA SER A 122 -3.76 11.78 -12.83
C SER A 122 -3.91 10.55 -11.92
N THR A 123 -3.21 9.45 -12.22
CA THR A 123 -3.20 8.26 -11.36
C THR A 123 -2.58 8.54 -9.99
N ALA A 124 -1.49 9.31 -9.93
CA ALA A 124 -0.90 9.74 -8.66
C ALA A 124 -1.86 10.60 -7.82
N PHE A 125 -2.64 11.47 -8.46
CA PHE A 125 -3.60 12.34 -7.78
C PHE A 125 -4.84 11.56 -7.31
N MET A 126 -5.40 10.70 -8.16
CA MET A 126 -6.53 9.84 -7.79
C MET A 126 -6.18 8.96 -6.59
N ARG A 127 -4.97 8.40 -6.56
CA ARG A 127 -4.49 7.58 -5.45
C ARG A 127 -4.43 8.35 -4.13
N LYS A 128 -4.06 9.64 -4.15
CA LYS A 128 -4.07 10.48 -2.95
C LYS A 128 -5.48 10.69 -2.37
N ILE A 129 -6.52 10.57 -3.20
CA ILE A 129 -7.91 10.84 -2.79
C ILE A 129 -8.66 9.54 -2.45
N TRP A 130 -8.34 8.41 -3.08
CA TRP A 130 -9.22 7.23 -3.14
C TRP A 130 -8.78 5.98 -2.37
N GLU A 131 -7.82 6.09 -1.45
CA GLU A 131 -7.19 4.96 -0.73
C GLU A 131 -6.47 3.95 -1.64
N ASP A 132 -5.37 3.41 -1.12
CA ASP A 132 -4.48 2.47 -1.82
C ASP A 132 -5.12 1.08 -1.93
N SER A 133 -6.03 0.91 -2.88
CA SER A 133 -6.56 -0.41 -3.23
C SER A 133 -5.84 -1.00 -4.45
N VAL A 134 -5.45 -2.26 -4.34
CA VAL A 134 -4.80 -3.06 -5.41
C VAL A 134 -5.62 -3.04 -6.70
N HIS A 135 -6.95 -3.02 -6.56
CA HIS A 135 -7.88 -3.02 -7.67
C HIS A 135 -7.75 -1.75 -8.52
N VAL A 136 -7.54 -0.58 -7.92
CA VAL A 136 -7.36 0.67 -8.66
C VAL A 136 -6.09 0.63 -9.52
N THR A 137 -5.01 0.04 -9.00
CA THR A 137 -3.75 -0.12 -9.76
C THR A 137 -3.91 -1.07 -10.94
N LEU A 138 -4.58 -2.22 -10.75
CA LEU A 138 -4.86 -3.16 -11.83
C LEU A 138 -5.73 -2.53 -12.92
N ILE A 139 -6.76 -1.78 -12.54
CA ILE A 139 -7.64 -1.08 -13.49
C ILE A 139 -6.86 -0.04 -14.29
N ALA A 140 -6.04 0.77 -13.62
CA ALA A 140 -5.21 1.75 -14.29
C ALA A 140 -4.27 1.10 -15.31
N LEU A 141 -3.71 -0.07 -14.98
CA LEU A 141 -2.86 -0.84 -15.87
C LEU A 141 -3.63 -1.36 -17.10
N PHE A 142 -4.80 -1.95 -16.91
CA PHE A 142 -5.64 -2.43 -18.02
C PHE A 142 -6.05 -1.29 -18.97
N ILE A 143 -6.45 -0.14 -18.41
CA ILE A 143 -6.80 1.04 -19.22
C ILE A 143 -5.57 1.53 -19.99
N PHE A 144 -4.40 1.58 -19.34
CA PHE A 144 -3.15 2.01 -19.96
C PHE A 144 -2.74 1.10 -21.12
N GLU A 145 -2.76 -0.23 -20.93
CA GLU A 145 -2.45 -1.19 -21.99
C GLU A 145 -3.47 -1.12 -23.13
N TYR A 146 -4.76 -1.06 -22.81
CA TYR A 146 -5.82 -0.97 -23.82
C TYR A 146 -5.71 0.29 -24.68
N VAL A 147 -5.44 1.44 -24.06
CA VAL A 147 -5.19 2.70 -24.78
C VAL A 147 -3.96 2.58 -25.68
N GLY A 148 -2.89 1.94 -25.19
CA GLY A 148 -1.71 1.65 -26.00
C GLY A 148 -2.00 0.74 -27.20
N LEU A 149 -2.83 -0.29 -27.02
CA LEU A 149 -3.23 -1.22 -28.08
C LEU A 149 -4.07 -0.53 -29.16
N ILE A 150 -5.08 0.27 -28.79
CA ILE A 150 -5.84 1.06 -29.77
C ILE A 150 -4.90 1.98 -30.56
N ARG A 151 -3.93 2.60 -29.90
CA ARG A 151 -2.97 3.48 -30.57
C ARG A 151 -2.03 2.75 -31.50
N TYR A 152 -1.60 1.54 -31.14
CA TYR A 152 -0.84 0.69 -32.05
C TYR A 152 -1.62 0.47 -33.35
N LEU A 153 -2.92 0.14 -33.24
CA LEU A 153 -3.78 -0.05 -34.40
C LEU A 153 -3.88 1.24 -35.24
N ASP A 154 -4.14 2.39 -34.61
CA ASP A 154 -4.23 3.67 -35.31
C ASP A 154 -2.89 4.07 -35.99
N ALA A 155 -1.75 3.88 -35.33
CA ALA A 155 -0.43 4.16 -35.90
C ALA A 155 -0.06 3.19 -37.03
N SER A 156 -0.46 1.92 -36.92
CA SER A 156 -0.30 0.93 -37.99
C SER A 156 -1.12 1.27 -39.23
N ALA A 157 -2.34 1.79 -39.04
CA ALA A 157 -3.20 2.27 -40.13
C ALA A 157 -2.62 3.51 -40.82
N ALA A 158 -1.88 4.35 -40.09
CA ALA A 158 -1.16 5.51 -40.62
C ALA A 158 0.16 5.18 -41.34
N GLY A 159 0.56 3.90 -41.42
CA GLY A 159 1.78 3.48 -42.11
C GLY A 159 3.09 3.81 -41.36
N MET A 160 3.03 4.07 -40.06
CA MET A 160 4.25 4.24 -39.26
C MET A 160 4.92 2.87 -39.05
N HIS A 161 6.23 2.76 -39.29
CA HIS A 161 6.94 1.46 -39.17
C HIS A 161 7.84 1.34 -37.93
N LYS A 162 8.02 2.43 -37.16
CA LYS A 162 8.95 2.47 -36.01
C LYS A 162 8.20 2.35 -34.67
N PHE A 163 7.68 1.16 -34.37
CA PHE A 163 6.90 0.91 -33.15
C PHE A 163 7.74 0.63 -31.90
N ASN A 164 9.02 0.30 -32.05
CA ASN A 164 9.86 -0.14 -30.93
C ASN A 164 9.87 0.86 -29.77
N PHE A 165 9.94 2.16 -30.08
CA PHE A 165 9.92 3.20 -29.05
C PHE A 165 8.58 3.24 -28.29
N MET A 166 7.46 3.00 -28.97
CA MET A 166 6.14 2.96 -28.35
C MET A 166 6.04 1.79 -27.37
N PHE A 167 6.51 0.60 -27.75
CA PHE A 167 6.53 -0.57 -26.89
C PHE A 167 7.43 -0.37 -25.66
N ILE A 168 8.60 0.25 -25.84
CA ILE A 168 9.50 0.59 -24.72
C ILE A 168 8.79 1.52 -23.74
N MET A 169 8.14 2.59 -24.23
CA MET A 169 7.42 3.53 -23.36
C MET A 169 6.22 2.88 -22.65
N MET A 170 5.51 1.95 -23.31
CA MET A 170 4.46 1.17 -22.66
C MET A 170 5.02 0.27 -21.57
N ALA A 171 6.11 -0.45 -21.83
CA ALA A 171 6.75 -1.30 -20.84
C ALA A 171 7.26 -0.50 -19.64
N VAL A 172 7.93 0.64 -19.87
CA VAL A 172 8.38 1.54 -18.80
C VAL A 172 7.19 2.08 -18.00
N GLY A 173 6.10 2.47 -18.67
CA GLY A 173 4.87 2.92 -18.01
C GLY A 173 4.25 1.85 -17.11
N ALA A 174 4.15 0.62 -17.60
CA ALA A 174 3.66 -0.52 -16.83
C ALA A 174 4.55 -0.82 -15.62
N VAL A 175 5.88 -0.84 -15.80
CA VAL A 175 6.84 -1.04 -14.71
C VAL A 175 6.72 0.07 -13.67
N LEU A 176 6.60 1.34 -14.07
CA LEU A 176 6.43 2.46 -13.13
C LEU A 176 5.11 2.38 -12.34
N LEU A 177 4.06 1.80 -12.92
CA LEU A 177 2.82 1.53 -12.20
C LEU A 177 3.01 0.40 -11.17
N PHE A 178 3.80 -0.63 -11.50
CA PHE A 178 4.09 -1.76 -10.60
C PHE A 178 5.07 -1.42 -9.48
N THR A 179 6.21 -0.78 -9.77
CA THR A 179 7.25 -0.49 -8.75
C THR A 179 6.76 0.43 -7.64
N ARG A 180 5.71 1.22 -7.92
CA ARG A 180 5.07 2.10 -6.94
C ARG A 180 4.06 1.39 -6.04
N TYR A 181 3.85 0.08 -6.21
CA TYR A 181 2.98 -0.73 -5.35
C TYR A 181 3.69 -1.15 -4.04
N ASP A 182 5.02 -1.30 -4.06
CA ASP A 182 5.77 -1.93 -2.95
C ASP A 182 6.05 -1.04 -1.72
N HIS A 183 5.78 0.26 -1.77
CA HIS A 183 6.15 1.16 -0.67
C HIS A 183 5.11 1.33 0.45
N SER A 184 3.96 0.65 0.41
CA SER A 184 2.89 0.85 1.40
C SER A 184 2.77 -0.26 2.45
N SER A 185 3.59 -1.32 2.35
CA SER A 185 3.59 -2.44 3.30
C SER A 185 4.95 -2.58 3.98
N GLY A 186 5.24 -1.75 4.97
CA GLY A 186 6.40 -2.00 5.82
C GLY A 186 6.99 -0.80 6.54
N ASN A 187 6.18 -0.07 7.33
CA ASN A 187 6.73 0.63 8.48
C ASN A 187 6.89 -0.37 9.65
N ASP A 188 7.71 -1.40 9.41
CA ASP A 188 8.32 -2.24 10.44
C ASP A 188 9.78 -2.47 10.01
N TRP A 189 10.49 -1.39 9.65
CA TRP A 189 11.93 -1.36 9.88
C TRP A 189 12.12 -1.31 11.39
N SER A 190 12.01 -2.49 11.98
CA SER A 190 12.58 -2.80 13.28
C SER A 190 14.09 -2.69 13.10
N ASP A 191 14.60 -1.47 13.29
CA ASP A 191 15.99 -1.19 13.62
C ASP A 191 16.33 -1.95 14.91
N SER A 192 16.62 -3.23 14.74
CA SER A 192 17.32 -4.07 15.68
C SER A 192 18.82 -3.94 15.38
N SER A 193 19.37 -2.76 15.68
CA SER A 193 20.80 -2.56 15.80
C SER A 193 21.12 -1.92 17.15
N SER A 194 20.78 -2.63 18.21
CA SER A 194 21.40 -2.47 19.53
C SER A 194 22.83 -3.02 19.48
N CYS A 195 23.69 -2.40 18.69
CA CYS A 195 25.13 -2.61 18.75
C CYS A 195 25.80 -1.28 19.11
N GLY A 196 26.25 -1.22 20.36
CA GLY A 196 27.43 -0.46 20.79
C GLY A 196 27.46 1.02 20.45
N SER A 197 27.02 1.83 21.40
CA SER A 197 27.45 3.22 21.53
C SER A 197 28.98 3.30 21.67
N SER A 198 29.66 3.65 20.58
CA SER A 198 30.99 4.28 20.57
C SER A 198 31.19 4.98 19.22
N CYS A 199 31.81 6.15 19.25
CA CYS A 199 32.25 7.01 18.13
C CYS A 199 31.14 7.76 17.34
N SER A 200 30.82 9.02 17.64
CA SER A 200 31.55 10.24 17.21
C SER A 200 31.58 10.46 15.69
N GLY A 201 30.84 11.44 15.18
CA GLY A 201 31.16 12.04 13.89
C GLY A 201 29.98 12.57 13.07
N CYS A 202 29.70 13.86 13.24
CA CYS A 202 29.36 14.83 12.18
C CYS A 202 28.23 14.51 11.18
N GLY A 203 27.17 15.33 11.23
CA GLY A 203 26.55 15.77 9.98
C GLY A 203 25.07 16.14 10.01
N GLY A 204 24.76 17.32 10.57
CA GLY A 204 23.77 18.22 9.98
C GLY A 204 22.28 17.92 10.18
N GLY A 205 21.65 18.76 10.99
CA GLY A 205 20.39 19.39 10.57
C GLY A 205 19.14 19.06 11.39
N GLY A 206 18.97 19.81 12.49
CA GLY A 206 17.73 20.53 12.77
C GLY A 206 16.62 19.79 13.52
N GLY A 207 16.34 20.26 14.75
CA GLY A 207 15.03 20.12 15.38
C GLY A 207 15.04 19.66 16.82
N CYS A 208 15.58 20.48 17.72
CA CYS A 208 15.44 20.33 19.17
C CYS A 208 14.04 20.73 19.64
N GLY A 209 13.53 20.05 20.68
CA GLY A 209 12.42 20.50 21.53
C GLY A 209 11.38 19.41 21.74
N GLY A 210 11.14 18.87 22.93
CA GLY A 210 11.74 19.06 24.24
C GLY A 210 11.12 17.99 25.14
N CYS A 211 11.94 17.27 25.89
CA CYS A 211 11.48 16.44 27.00
C CYS A 211 11.43 17.36 28.23
N GLY A 212 10.23 17.63 28.71
CA GLY A 212 10.00 18.12 30.06
C GLY A 212 9.58 16.93 30.92
N ASP A 213 10.45 16.63 31.88
CA ASP A 213 10.27 15.96 33.19
C ASP A 213 9.19 14.87 33.36
#